data_AF-A0AAQ4EUJ2-F1
#
_entry.id   AF-A0AAQ4EUJ2-F1
#
_cell.length_a   1.000
_cell.length_b   1.000
_cell.length_c   1.000
_cell.angle_alpha   90.00
_cell.angle_beta   90.00
_cell.angle_gamma   90.00
#
_symmetry.space_group_name_H-M   'P 1'
#
loop_
_entity.id
_entity.type
_entity.pdbx_description
1 polymer ?
#
loop_
_entity_poly.entity_id
_entity_poly.type
_entity_poly.pdbx_seq_one_letter_code
_entity_poly.pdbx_strand_id
1 'polypeptide(L)'
;MDVLKKKRKAVRSQATRLTKETDDILAAEEAPTKEKTLLTGEAVTAIAGLQASGDCYSDAVDILRQRFGNPEALVQDHMQGLIDVKPVFSARNVRALRGLYDEIQVHMRGLKALGIEDDGYQAMLYPVLLRALPKELILDYHRSHAENQEEATPAVVDDSGSTTSSSDSSQLTPLHSLLRFFRFELESRERTLEDRPDDAHDDGGTTLLGL
;
A
#
# COMPACT_ATOMS: atom_id res chain seq x y z
N MET A 1 -0.88 -26.94 32.56
CA MET A 1 0.24 -26.07 32.09
C MET A 1 1.01 -26.68 30.90
N ASP A 2 0.91 -27.99 30.63
CA ASP A 2 1.73 -28.69 29.62
C ASP A 2 1.26 -28.53 28.16
N VAL A 3 -0.03 -28.29 27.94
CA VAL A 3 -0.60 -28.10 26.58
C VAL A 3 -0.03 -26.85 25.91
N LEU A 4 0.22 -25.78 26.67
CA LEU A 4 0.81 -24.53 26.16
C LEU A 4 2.29 -24.71 25.78
N LYS A 5 3.07 -25.48 26.55
CA LYS A 5 4.48 -25.76 26.23
C LYS A 5 4.60 -26.60 24.95
N LYS A 6 3.70 -27.58 24.77
CA LYS A 6 3.63 -28.41 23.55
C LYS A 6 3.24 -27.61 22.32
N LYS A 7 2.26 -26.69 22.44
CA LYS A 7 1.90 -25.76 21.35
C LYS A 7 3.03 -24.79 20.99
N ARG A 8 3.75 -24.23 21.97
CA ARG A 8 4.89 -23.34 21.70
C ARG A 8 6.05 -24.05 21.00
N LYS A 9 6.32 -25.32 21.33
CA LYS A 9 7.36 -26.12 20.66
C LYS A 9 6.97 -26.49 19.22
N ALA A 10 5.69 -26.78 18.97
CA ALA A 10 5.16 -27.04 17.63
C ALA A 10 5.24 -25.79 16.73
N VAL A 11 4.83 -24.62 17.25
CA VAL A 11 4.92 -23.35 16.51
C VAL A 11 6.37 -22.99 16.20
N ARG A 12 7.30 -23.20 17.14
CA ARG A 12 8.74 -22.94 16.91
C ARG A 12 9.32 -23.89 15.87
N SER A 13 8.90 -25.16 15.87
CA SER A 13 9.29 -26.16 14.87
C SER A 13 8.71 -25.87 13.47
N GLN A 14 7.51 -25.27 13.42
CA GLN A 14 6.86 -24.89 12.16
C GLN A 14 7.47 -23.60 11.59
N ALA A 15 7.83 -22.65 12.45
CA ALA A 15 8.58 -21.44 12.07
C ALA A 15 9.97 -21.78 11.52
N THR A 16 10.71 -22.73 12.14
CA THR A 16 12.02 -23.16 11.62
C THR A 16 11.95 -23.97 10.32
N ARG A 17 10.78 -24.57 9.99
CA ARG A 17 10.57 -25.24 8.70
C ARG A 17 10.35 -24.21 7.59
N LEU A 18 9.57 -23.16 7.88
CA LEU A 18 9.31 -22.09 6.93
C LEU A 18 10.56 -21.26 6.62
N THR A 19 11.46 -21.05 7.59
CA THR A 19 12.72 -20.33 7.33
C THR A 19 13.72 -21.13 6.50
N LYS A 20 13.73 -22.45 6.62
CA LYS A 20 14.59 -23.30 5.78
C LYS A 20 14.10 -23.35 4.33
N GLU A 21 12.78 -23.29 4.14
CA GLU A 21 12.14 -23.23 2.83
C GLU A 21 12.36 -21.88 2.14
N THR A 22 12.54 -20.78 2.89
CA THR A 22 12.90 -19.48 2.31
C THR A 22 14.37 -19.35 1.92
N ASP A 23 15.28 -20.00 2.65
CA ASP A 23 16.72 -19.98 2.31
C ASP A 23 17.01 -20.81 1.04
N ASP A 24 16.25 -21.89 0.81
CA ASP A 24 16.33 -22.67 -0.44
C ASP A 24 15.77 -21.89 -1.66
N ILE A 25 14.89 -20.91 -1.45
CA ILE A 25 14.35 -20.05 -2.52
C ILE A 25 15.39 -19.03 -3.00
N LEU A 26 16.24 -18.52 -2.10
CA LEU A 26 17.25 -17.48 -2.40
C LEU A 26 18.50 -18.03 -3.12
N ALA A 27 18.71 -19.35 -3.09
CA ALA A 27 19.87 -20.00 -3.70
C ALA A 27 19.69 -20.43 -5.16
N ALA A 28 18.50 -20.29 -5.74
CA ALA A 28 18.23 -20.77 -7.10
C ALA A 28 18.11 -19.62 -8.10
N GLU A 29 19.29 -19.25 -8.60
CA GLU A 29 19.57 -18.57 -9.87
C GLU A 29 19.31 -19.53 -11.07
N GLU A 30 18.18 -20.25 -11.07
CA GLU A 30 17.76 -21.12 -12.18
C GLU A 30 16.27 -20.90 -12.49
N ALA A 31 16.01 -20.02 -13.46
CA ALA A 31 14.71 -19.78 -14.08
C ALA A 31 14.67 -20.59 -15.40
N PRO A 32 14.05 -21.79 -15.43
CA PRO A 32 12.66 -21.93 -15.92
C PRO A 32 11.86 -23.12 -15.30
N THR A 33 12.46 -23.90 -14.42
CA THR A 33 11.87 -25.15 -13.87
C THR A 33 10.95 -24.88 -12.69
N LYS A 34 11.20 -23.79 -11.94
CA LYS A 34 10.37 -23.39 -10.79
C LYS A 34 8.93 -23.06 -11.20
N GLU A 35 8.73 -22.51 -12.40
CA GLU A 35 7.40 -22.09 -12.85
C GLU A 35 6.47 -23.30 -13.07
N LYS A 36 6.96 -24.36 -13.74
CA LYS A 36 6.20 -25.60 -13.96
C LYS A 36 5.86 -26.33 -12.66
N THR A 37 6.64 -26.14 -11.60
CA THR A 37 6.35 -26.69 -10.27
C THR A 37 5.38 -25.85 -9.45
N LEU A 38 5.19 -24.57 -9.78
CA LEU A 38 4.24 -23.67 -9.10
C LEU A 38 2.85 -23.73 -9.72
N LEU A 39 2.75 -24.03 -11.02
CA LEU A 39 1.49 -24.28 -11.67
C LEU A 39 1.02 -25.72 -11.41
N THR A 40 -0.25 -25.90 -11.06
CA THR A 40 -0.89 -27.20 -10.90
C THR A 40 -2.19 -27.28 -11.69
N GLY A 41 -2.55 -28.47 -12.18
CA GLY A 41 -3.84 -28.71 -12.84
C GLY A 41 -3.94 -28.08 -14.24
N GLU A 42 -5.09 -27.46 -14.54
CA GLU A 42 -5.43 -26.95 -15.87
C GLU A 42 -4.50 -25.84 -16.39
N ALA A 43 -3.84 -25.12 -15.48
CA ALA A 43 -2.87 -24.09 -15.81
C ALA A 43 -1.62 -24.68 -16.47
N VAL A 44 -1.13 -25.83 -15.99
CA VAL A 44 0.01 -26.55 -16.59
C VAL A 44 -0.36 -27.03 -17.99
N THR A 45 -1.56 -27.59 -18.15
CA THR A 45 -2.07 -28.04 -19.45
C THR A 45 -2.16 -26.89 -20.46
N ALA A 46 -2.50 -25.68 -20.00
CA ALA A 46 -2.58 -24.49 -20.86
C ALA A 46 -1.22 -24.10 -21.46
N ILE A 47 -0.13 -24.24 -20.71
CA ILE A 47 1.23 -23.87 -21.15
C ILE A 47 2.10 -25.07 -21.54
N ALA A 48 1.55 -26.29 -21.54
CA ALA A 48 2.29 -27.53 -21.81
C ALA A 48 2.89 -27.59 -23.22
N GLY A 49 2.34 -26.82 -24.17
CA GLY A 49 2.86 -26.70 -25.54
C GLY A 49 4.05 -25.75 -25.69
N LEU A 50 4.40 -24.97 -24.65
CA LEU A 50 5.50 -24.02 -24.69
C LEU A 50 6.83 -24.67 -24.28
N GLN A 51 7.90 -24.28 -24.97
CA GLN A 51 9.25 -24.67 -24.58
C GLN A 51 9.64 -23.96 -23.27
N ALA A 52 10.38 -24.63 -22.39
CA ALA A 52 10.86 -24.03 -21.14
C ALA A 52 12.12 -23.17 -21.39
N SER A 53 11.97 -22.14 -22.24
CA SER A 53 12.98 -21.13 -22.52
C SER A 53 12.54 -19.79 -21.94
N GLY A 54 13.49 -18.91 -21.60
CA GLY A 54 13.20 -17.55 -21.12
C GLY A 54 12.34 -16.75 -22.09
N ASP A 55 12.47 -17.00 -23.39
CA ASP A 55 11.69 -16.32 -24.44
C ASP A 55 10.21 -16.74 -24.44
N CYS A 56 9.88 -17.92 -23.92
CA CYS A 56 8.51 -18.43 -23.86
C CYS A 56 7.78 -18.06 -22.56
N TYR A 57 8.45 -17.36 -21.64
CA TYR A 57 7.87 -16.94 -20.36
C TYR A 57 6.77 -15.88 -20.57
N SER A 58 7.01 -14.88 -21.42
CA SER A 58 6.00 -13.87 -21.76
C SER A 58 4.75 -14.52 -22.34
N ASP A 59 4.94 -15.47 -23.26
CA ASP A 59 3.84 -16.19 -23.89
C ASP A 59 3.07 -17.06 -22.88
N ALA A 60 3.77 -17.70 -21.94
CA ALA A 60 3.15 -18.48 -20.87
C ALA A 60 2.30 -17.59 -19.95
N VAL A 61 2.84 -16.43 -19.54
CA VAL A 61 2.11 -15.45 -18.72
C VAL A 61 0.88 -14.93 -19.45
N ASP A 62 0.98 -14.65 -20.75
CA ASP A 62 -0.15 -14.15 -21.54
C ASP A 62 -1.25 -15.20 -21.73
N ILE A 63 -0.90 -16.45 -22.02
CA ILE A 63 -1.88 -17.56 -22.10
C ILE A 63 -2.60 -17.75 -20.77
N LEU A 64 -1.86 -17.70 -19.66
CA LEU A 64 -2.44 -17.85 -18.32
C LEU A 64 -3.33 -16.65 -17.96
N ARG A 65 -2.93 -15.43 -18.30
CA ARG A 65 -3.76 -14.24 -18.12
C ARG A 65 -5.02 -14.27 -19.00
N GLN A 66 -4.92 -14.74 -20.23
CA GLN A 66 -6.08 -14.81 -21.13
C GLN A 66 -7.09 -15.87 -20.67
N ARG A 67 -6.60 -17.01 -20.16
CA ARG A 67 -7.44 -18.15 -19.81
C ARG A 67 -7.93 -18.13 -18.36
N PHE A 68 -7.13 -17.58 -17.45
CA PHE A 68 -7.40 -17.58 -16.01
C PHE A 68 -7.30 -16.19 -15.36
N GLY A 69 -6.77 -15.19 -16.06
CA GLY A 69 -6.83 -13.82 -15.60
C GLY A 69 -8.28 -13.36 -15.67
N ASN A 70 -8.85 -13.08 -14.50
CA ASN A 70 -10.13 -12.38 -14.39
C ASN A 70 -9.84 -10.92 -14.03
N PRO A 71 -9.52 -10.06 -15.02
CA PRO A 71 -9.16 -8.67 -14.74
C PRO A 71 -10.32 -7.93 -14.09
N GLU A 72 -11.58 -8.21 -14.45
CA GLU A 72 -12.75 -7.58 -13.84
C GLU A 72 -12.86 -7.90 -12.34
N ALA A 73 -12.64 -9.16 -11.94
CA ALA A 73 -12.62 -9.53 -10.54
C ALA A 73 -11.47 -8.85 -9.77
N LEU A 74 -10.27 -8.76 -10.37
CA LEU A 74 -9.14 -8.06 -9.76
C LEU A 74 -9.40 -6.55 -9.60
N VAL A 75 -10.01 -5.93 -10.61
CA VAL A 75 -10.46 -4.54 -10.54
C VAL A 75 -11.46 -4.38 -9.40
N GLN A 76 -12.46 -5.26 -9.32
CA GLN A 76 -13.46 -5.22 -8.26
C GLN A 76 -12.83 -5.39 -6.87
N ASP A 77 -11.89 -6.32 -6.70
CA ASP A 77 -11.18 -6.52 -5.44
C ASP A 77 -10.37 -5.28 -5.04
N HIS A 78 -9.68 -4.63 -5.98
CA HIS A 78 -8.97 -3.39 -5.68
C HIS A 78 -9.92 -2.23 -5.36
N MET A 79 -11.04 -2.10 -6.07
CA MET A 79 -12.06 -1.08 -5.79
C MET A 79 -12.70 -1.30 -4.42
N GLN A 80 -13.04 -2.55 -4.09
CA GLN A 80 -13.61 -2.90 -2.80
C GLN A 80 -12.61 -2.63 -1.68
N GLY A 81 -11.33 -2.98 -1.89
CA GLY A 81 -10.25 -2.66 -0.97
C GLY A 81 -10.12 -1.17 -0.68
N LEU A 82 -10.29 -0.30 -1.69
CA LEU A 82 -10.33 1.16 -1.52
C LEU A 82 -11.55 1.65 -0.72
N ILE A 83 -12.72 1.02 -0.88
CA ILE A 83 -13.96 1.42 -0.20
C ILE A 83 -13.94 0.98 1.28
N ASP A 84 -13.41 -0.22 1.54
CA ASP A 84 -13.41 -0.88 2.85
C ASP A 84 -12.18 -0.55 3.71
N VAL A 85 -11.36 0.39 3.25
CA VAL A 85 -10.18 0.88 3.98
C VAL A 85 -10.56 1.21 5.43
N LYS A 86 -9.76 0.68 6.36
CA LYS A 86 -10.02 0.83 7.80
C LYS A 86 -9.73 2.27 8.25
N PRO A 87 -10.69 2.93 8.92
CA PRO A 87 -10.46 4.28 9.44
C PRO A 87 -9.44 4.28 10.56
N VAL A 88 -8.60 5.30 10.58
CA VAL A 88 -7.66 5.58 11.67
C VAL A 88 -8.23 6.72 12.51
N PHE A 89 -8.50 6.44 13.78
CA PHE A 89 -9.13 7.43 14.67
C PHE A 89 -8.13 8.34 15.39
N SER A 90 -6.87 7.91 15.53
CA SER A 90 -5.87 8.64 16.29
C SER A 90 -4.78 9.18 15.38
N ALA A 91 -4.69 10.50 15.30
CA ALA A 91 -3.62 11.22 14.61
C ALA A 91 -2.21 10.91 15.17
N ARG A 92 -2.11 10.45 16.43
CA ARG A 92 -0.84 10.10 17.09
C ARG A 92 -0.31 8.72 16.70
N ASN A 93 -1.15 7.86 16.11
CA ASN A 93 -0.74 6.52 15.72
C ASN A 93 -0.15 6.52 14.31
N VAL A 94 1.11 6.97 14.21
CA VAL A 94 1.83 7.09 12.94
C VAL A 94 1.93 5.75 12.21
N ARG A 95 2.12 4.63 12.93
CA ARG A 95 2.14 3.29 12.33
C ARG A 95 0.82 2.93 11.64
N ALA A 96 -0.32 3.25 12.25
CA ALA A 96 -1.62 3.01 11.65
C ALA A 96 -1.87 3.91 10.44
N LEU A 97 -1.44 5.19 10.50
CA LEU A 97 -1.52 6.12 9.37
C LEU A 97 -0.65 5.67 8.19
N ARG A 98 0.56 5.16 8.47
CA ARG A 98 1.44 4.57 7.45
C ARG A 98 0.79 3.35 6.80
N GLY A 99 0.25 2.43 7.61
CA GLY A 99 -0.48 1.28 7.10
C GLY A 99 -1.67 1.66 6.21
N LEU A 100 -2.44 2.66 6.62
CA LEU A 100 -3.54 3.23 5.83
C LEU A 100 -3.06 3.78 4.48
N TYR A 101 -2.00 4.60 4.48
CA TYR A 101 -1.42 5.15 3.25
C TYR A 101 -0.94 4.05 2.31
N ASP A 102 -0.20 3.06 2.85
CA ASP A 102 0.36 1.97 2.06
C ASP A 102 -0.74 1.08 1.46
N GLU A 103 -1.80 0.78 2.21
CA GLU A 103 -2.97 0.03 1.74
C GLU A 103 -3.62 0.73 0.54
N ILE A 104 -3.91 2.03 0.66
CA ILE A 104 -4.49 2.83 -0.45
C ILE A 104 -3.55 2.80 -1.67
N GLN A 105 -2.25 3.00 -1.46
CA GLN A 105 -1.27 3.02 -2.52
C GLN A 105 -1.13 1.66 -3.22
N VAL A 106 -1.28 0.54 -2.51
CA VAL A 106 -1.30 -0.81 -3.10
C VAL A 106 -2.48 -0.95 -4.05
N HIS A 107 -3.69 -0.56 -3.63
CA HIS A 107 -4.87 -0.67 -4.48
C HIS A 107 -4.80 0.27 -5.69
N MET A 108 -4.37 1.54 -5.51
CA MET A 108 -4.19 2.48 -6.62
C MET A 108 -3.18 1.96 -7.66
N ARG A 109 -2.03 1.44 -7.22
CA ARG A 109 -1.05 0.84 -8.13
C ARG A 109 -1.58 -0.41 -8.84
N GLY A 110 -2.36 -1.23 -8.14
CA GLY A 110 -3.02 -2.41 -8.73
C GLY A 110 -4.00 -2.02 -9.83
N LEU A 111 -4.85 -1.02 -9.58
CA LEU A 111 -5.77 -0.47 -10.57
C LEU A 111 -5.03 0.11 -11.78
N LYS A 112 -3.96 0.87 -11.54
CA LYS A 112 -3.12 1.41 -12.62
C LYS A 112 -2.47 0.32 -13.45
N ALA A 113 -2.01 -0.77 -12.84
CA ALA A 113 -1.44 -1.93 -13.55
C ALA A 113 -2.48 -2.67 -14.40
N LEU A 114 -3.76 -2.58 -14.02
CA LEU A 114 -4.91 -3.10 -14.79
C LEU A 114 -5.43 -2.11 -15.84
N GLY A 115 -4.77 -0.95 -16.01
CA GLY A 115 -5.13 0.06 -17.00
C GLY A 115 -6.23 1.04 -16.55
N ILE A 116 -6.58 1.04 -15.26
CA ILE A 116 -7.54 2.00 -14.72
C ILE A 116 -6.80 3.24 -14.22
N GLU A 117 -7.10 4.37 -14.84
CA GLU A 117 -6.57 5.67 -14.44
C GLU A 117 -7.31 6.23 -13.21
N ASP A 118 -6.65 7.15 -12.51
CA ASP A 118 -7.14 7.75 -11.26
C ASP A 118 -8.51 8.42 -11.46
N ASP A 119 -8.78 8.93 -12.66
CA ASP A 119 -10.05 9.53 -13.06
C ASP A 119 -11.26 8.59 -12.88
N GLY A 120 -11.05 7.28 -13.01
CA GLY A 120 -12.12 6.28 -12.90
C GLY A 120 -12.65 6.07 -11.48
N TYR A 121 -11.87 6.41 -10.45
CA TYR A 121 -12.22 6.12 -9.05
C TYR A 121 -12.00 7.29 -8.08
N GLN A 122 -11.34 8.38 -8.50
CA GLN A 122 -10.99 9.48 -7.61
C GLN A 122 -12.19 10.16 -6.92
N ALA A 123 -13.31 10.29 -7.63
CA ALA A 123 -14.51 10.94 -7.11
C ALA A 123 -15.14 10.15 -5.94
N MET A 124 -14.99 8.83 -5.96
CA MET A 124 -15.45 7.93 -4.92
C MET A 124 -14.41 7.79 -3.80
N LEU A 125 -13.12 7.71 -4.14
CA LEU A 125 -12.06 7.55 -3.15
C LEU A 125 -11.87 8.79 -2.26
N TYR A 126 -12.06 9.99 -2.81
CA TYR A 126 -11.92 11.23 -2.04
C TYR A 126 -12.78 11.29 -0.76
N PRO A 127 -14.11 11.11 -0.81
CA PRO A 127 -14.94 11.09 0.41
C PRO A 127 -14.64 9.90 1.33
N VAL A 128 -14.21 8.75 0.78
CA VAL A 128 -13.78 7.60 1.60
C VAL A 128 -12.54 7.95 2.42
N LEU A 129 -11.55 8.59 1.80
CA LEU A 129 -10.32 9.00 2.47
C LEU A 129 -10.59 10.05 3.56
N LEU A 130 -11.46 11.02 3.29
CA LEU A 130 -11.89 11.99 4.30
C LEU A 130 -12.59 11.32 5.50
N ARG A 131 -13.31 10.22 5.30
CA ARG A 131 -13.91 9.46 6.41
C ARG A 131 -12.88 8.59 7.14
N ALA A 132 -11.86 8.11 6.43
CA ALA A 132 -10.85 7.21 6.98
C ALA A 132 -9.78 7.92 7.81
N LEU A 133 -9.52 9.21 7.54
CA LEU A 133 -8.50 9.98 8.24
C LEU A 133 -8.99 10.54 9.59
N PRO A 134 -8.09 10.69 10.58
CA PRO A 134 -8.37 11.44 11.81
C PRO A 134 -8.78 12.87 11.52
N LYS A 135 -9.72 13.40 12.31
CA LYS A 135 -10.26 14.76 12.15
C LYS A 135 -9.17 15.83 12.24
N GLU A 136 -8.17 15.62 13.09
CA GLU A 136 -7.06 16.56 13.26
C GLU A 136 -6.31 16.75 11.93
N LEU A 137 -6.01 15.66 11.22
CA LEU A 137 -5.33 15.72 9.91
C LEU A 137 -6.17 16.42 8.85
N ILE A 138 -7.49 16.23 8.88
CA ILE A 138 -8.41 16.87 7.94
C ILE A 138 -8.48 18.37 8.20
N LEU A 139 -8.48 18.79 9.47
CA LEU A 139 -8.43 20.20 9.84
C LEU A 139 -7.12 20.85 9.40
N ASP A 140 -5.99 20.17 9.60
CA ASP A 140 -4.67 20.65 9.16
C ASP A 140 -4.61 20.78 7.63
N TYR A 141 -5.18 19.80 6.91
CA TYR A 141 -5.33 19.86 5.46
C TYR A 141 -6.12 21.10 5.02
N HIS A 142 -7.32 21.31 5.57
CA HIS A 142 -8.15 22.46 5.21
C HIS A 142 -7.51 23.80 5.57
N ARG A 143 -6.78 23.88 6.68
CA ARG A 143 -6.01 25.07 7.07
C ARG A 143 -4.93 25.38 6.03
N SER A 144 -4.11 24.37 5.67
CA SER A 144 -3.05 24.53 4.66
C SER A 144 -3.58 24.87 3.27
N HIS A 145 -4.79 24.42 2.94
CA HIS A 145 -5.47 24.78 1.69
C HIS A 145 -6.13 26.16 1.72
N ALA A 146 -6.63 26.62 2.87
CA ALA A 146 -7.20 27.95 3.03
C ALA A 146 -6.12 29.04 2.95
N GLU A 147 -4.98 28.81 3.61
CA GLU A 147 -3.82 29.72 3.58
C GLU A 147 -3.26 29.88 2.14
N ASN A 148 -3.40 28.86 1.30
CA ASN A 148 -3.02 28.91 -0.13
C ASN A 148 -4.10 29.52 -1.05
N GLN A 149 -5.32 29.79 -0.58
CA GLN A 149 -6.42 30.37 -1.36
C GLN A 149 -6.67 31.87 -1.05
N GLU A 150 -6.11 32.41 0.04
CA GLU A 150 -6.33 33.81 0.45
C GLU A 150 -5.54 34.88 -0.35
N GLU A 151 -4.66 34.50 -1.28
CA GLU A 151 -4.05 35.45 -2.26
C GLU A 151 -4.86 35.63 -3.56
N ALA A 152 -6.04 35.02 -3.69
CA ALA A 152 -6.93 35.19 -4.84
C ALA A 152 -8.25 35.86 -4.44
N THR A 153 -8.23 37.17 -4.21
CA THR A 153 -9.47 37.95 -4.04
C THR A 153 -10.24 38.08 -5.37
N PRO A 154 -11.59 38.02 -5.36
CA PRO A 154 -12.41 37.90 -6.55
C PRO A 154 -12.78 39.26 -7.13
N ALA A 155 -12.45 39.49 -8.40
CA ALA A 155 -12.96 40.63 -9.16
C ALA A 155 -13.62 40.14 -10.44
N VAL A 156 -14.92 40.44 -10.51
CA VAL A 156 -15.80 40.60 -11.68
C VAL A 156 -16.07 39.40 -12.62
N VAL A 157 -17.29 38.88 -12.46
CA VAL A 157 -18.26 38.45 -13.49
C VAL A 157 -17.83 38.62 -14.96
N ASP A 158 -17.74 37.52 -15.70
CA ASP A 158 -18.21 37.48 -17.08
C ASP A 158 -18.76 36.09 -17.44
N ASP A 159 -19.72 36.17 -18.35
CA ASP A 159 -20.73 35.24 -18.83
C ASP A 159 -20.19 34.19 -19.83
N SER A 160 -21.06 33.22 -20.14
CA SER A 160 -21.01 32.28 -21.27
C SER A 160 -20.15 31.02 -21.14
N GLY A 161 -20.83 29.87 -21.27
CA GLY A 161 -20.27 28.54 -21.12
C GLY A 161 -19.50 28.02 -22.33
N SER A 162 -18.64 27.03 -22.08
CA SER A 162 -18.44 25.88 -22.96
C SER A 162 -17.67 24.79 -22.22
N THR A 163 -18.24 23.58 -22.29
CA THR A 163 -17.51 22.32 -22.26
C THR A 163 -16.28 22.38 -23.18
N THR A 164 -15.09 22.11 -22.67
CA THR A 164 -14.04 21.30 -23.32
C THR A 164 -12.99 20.90 -22.30
N SER A 165 -12.77 19.60 -22.20
CA SER A 165 -11.60 18.96 -21.59
C SER A 165 -10.30 19.51 -22.20
N SER A 166 -9.45 20.11 -21.38
CA SER A 166 -8.04 20.32 -21.72
C SER A 166 -7.20 20.17 -20.48
N SER A 167 -6.38 19.12 -20.48
CA SER A 167 -5.31 18.84 -19.53
C SER A 167 -4.42 20.08 -19.39
N ASP A 168 -4.61 20.84 -18.30
CA ASP A 168 -3.70 21.92 -17.93
C ASP A 168 -3.09 21.65 -16.55
N SER A 169 -1.76 21.59 -16.57
CA SER A 169 -0.88 20.83 -15.68
C SER A 169 -0.58 21.52 -14.34
N SER A 170 -1.47 22.39 -13.85
CA SER A 170 -1.14 23.26 -12.71
C SER A 170 -2.01 23.04 -11.47
N GLN A 171 -3.17 22.38 -11.59
CA GLN A 171 -4.04 22.12 -10.44
C GLN A 171 -4.13 20.62 -10.17
N LEU A 172 -3.58 20.18 -9.03
CA LEU A 172 -3.75 18.80 -8.57
C LEU A 172 -5.24 18.56 -8.29
N THR A 173 -5.75 17.38 -8.65
CA THR A 173 -7.11 16.98 -8.25
C THR A 173 -7.23 16.99 -6.72
N PRO A 174 -8.45 17.17 -6.16
CA PRO A 174 -8.64 17.19 -4.71
C PRO A 174 -8.09 15.94 -4.01
N LEU A 175 -8.23 14.77 -4.65
CA LEU A 175 -7.65 13.53 -4.15
C LEU A 175 -6.12 13.58 -4.13
N HIS A 176 -5.48 14.01 -5.21
CA HIS A 176 -4.01 14.10 -5.26
C HIS A 176 -3.46 15.12 -4.27
N SER A 177 -4.16 16.24 -4.07
CA SER A 177 -3.80 17.23 -3.07
C SER A 177 -3.85 16.64 -1.66
N LEU A 178 -4.93 15.93 -1.32
CA LEU A 178 -5.08 15.27 -0.04
C LEU A 178 -4.06 14.15 0.18
N LEU A 179 -3.80 13.31 -0.83
CA LEU A 179 -2.79 12.25 -0.76
C LEU A 179 -1.37 12.82 -0.63
N ARG A 180 -1.07 13.92 -1.32
CA ARG A 180 0.22 14.62 -1.20
C ARG A 180 0.39 15.20 0.20
N PHE A 181 -0.63 15.89 0.72
CA PHE A 181 -0.62 16.41 2.09
C PHE A 181 -0.44 15.27 3.09
N PHE A 182 -1.25 14.21 2.97
CA PHE A 182 -1.21 13.09 3.89
C PHE A 182 0.17 12.42 3.91
N ARG A 183 0.79 12.24 2.74
CA ARG A 183 2.16 11.74 2.63
C ARG A 183 3.17 12.65 3.34
N PHE A 184 3.12 13.96 3.07
CA PHE A 184 4.05 14.92 3.68
C PHE A 184 3.91 14.96 5.20
N GLU A 185 2.67 14.97 5.69
CA GLU A 185 2.37 14.98 7.12
C GLU A 185 2.73 13.67 7.81
N LEU A 186 2.68 12.54 7.09
CA LEU A 186 3.19 11.28 7.58
C LEU A 186 4.73 11.31 7.71
N GLU A 187 5.42 11.77 6.67
CA GLU A 187 6.88 11.90 6.65
C GLU A 187 7.39 12.89 7.73
N SER A 188 6.67 13.98 8.00
CA SER A 188 7.01 14.94 9.06
C SER A 188 6.90 14.30 10.46
N ARG A 189 5.86 13.49 10.69
CA ARG A 189 5.62 12.79 11.97
C ARG A 189 6.58 11.62 12.20
N GLU A 190 7.03 10.95 11.14
CA GLU A 190 8.05 9.91 11.25
C GLU A 190 9.40 10.50 11.66
N ARG A 191 9.81 11.62 11.06
CA ARG A 191 11.06 12.31 11.42
C ARG A 191 11.09 12.80 12.87
N THR A 192 9.95 13.22 13.41
CA THR A 192 9.86 13.68 14.81
C THR A 192 9.83 12.54 15.83
N LEU A 193 9.49 11.31 15.41
CA LEU A 193 9.55 10.12 16.25
C LEU A 193 10.95 9.49 16.28
N GLU A 194 11.72 9.60 15.20
CA GLU A 194 13.10 9.11 15.13
C GLU A 194 14.10 9.94 15.97
N ASP A 195 13.74 11.17 16.34
CA ASP A 195 14.61 12.11 17.07
C ASP A 195 14.46 12.03 18.62
N ARG A 196 13.83 10.97 19.15
CA ARG A 196 13.88 10.68 20.60
C ARG A 196 14.98 9.64 20.86
N PRO A 197 16.19 10.04 21.30
CA PRO A 197 17.16 9.07 21.77
C PRO A 197 16.58 8.29 22.95
N ASP A 198 16.92 7.00 23.01
CA ASP A 198 16.61 6.03 24.07
C ASP A 198 17.19 6.44 25.44
N ASP A 199 16.81 7.59 25.98
CA ASP A 199 17.18 8.02 27.32
C ASP A 199 16.19 7.46 28.35
N ALA A 200 16.42 6.19 28.72
CA ALA A 200 16.34 5.68 30.11
C ALA A 200 16.39 4.14 30.12
N HIS A 201 17.52 3.56 29.74
CA HIS A 201 18.00 2.39 30.48
C HIS A 201 18.70 2.92 31.74
N ASP A 202 17.92 3.00 32.81
CA ASP A 202 18.38 3.05 34.19
C ASP A 202 19.19 1.79 34.46
N ASP A 203 20.47 1.84 34.11
CA ASP A 203 21.48 0.88 34.55
C ASP A 203 21.69 1.11 36.05
N GLY A 204 20.81 0.51 36.85
CA GLY A 204 20.96 0.33 38.29
C GLY A 204 22.15 -0.59 38.56
N GLY A 205 23.34 -0.08 38.28
CA GLY A 205 24.63 -0.67 38.56
C GLY A 205 24.78 -0.94 40.05
N THR A 206 24.61 -2.20 40.39
CA THR A 206 25.02 -2.86 41.63
C THR A 206 26.34 -2.28 42.14
N THR A 207 26.27 -1.39 43.14
CA THR A 207 27.46 -0.93 43.84
C THR A 207 27.78 -1.94 44.94
N LEU A 208 28.66 -2.88 44.62
CA LEU A 208 29.50 -3.57 45.60
C LEU A 208 30.65 -2.61 45.96
N LEU A 209 30.81 -2.26 47.25
CA LEU A 209 32.10 -2.15 47.96
C LEU A 209 31.97 -1.60 49.40
N GLY A 210 32.54 -2.34 50.37
CA GLY A 210 33.04 -1.91 51.69
C GLY A 210 31.99 -1.70 52.78
N LEU A 211 32.05 -2.32 53.97
CA LEU A 211 33.15 -2.85 54.78
C LEU A 211 32.63 -4.03 55.63
#